data_AF-A0A1P8QS36-F1
#
_entry.id   AF-A0A1P8QS36-F1
#
_cell.length_a   1.000
_cell.length_b   1.000
_cell.length_c   1.000
_cell.angle_alpha   90.00
_cell.angle_beta   90.00
_cell.angle_gamma   90.00
#
_symmetry.space_group_name_H-M   'P 1'
#
loop_
_entity.id
_entity.type
_entity.pdbx_description
1 polymer ?
#
loop_
_entity_poly.entity_id
_entity_poly.type
_entity_poly.pdbx_seq_one_letter_code
_entity_poly.pdbx_strand_id
1 'polypeptide(L)'
;MTRRNREIIHRGRDGWLFLIGGTNGVLLQYRRSLAGWWHLRRWARLIEARAARAQALGIRYIHTIVPEKLSVYDDRTLDLDYDARLSPARRLARRLDRMSGFVDLVAPLRAARDGAEPLYRRTDSHWTYEGCLVACRALLRACGAVAPPDIADRPRFPHDGLWDLGDKLPDRPRETVVNWAVHRDASRAYASPLVESYEAEGRAGDLHVGAHVIYRNPSPQADPRTLVLFGDSYAHFAPIMLTSFLAETFREMHFVWSSSIDWGYVERVRPDILMFEMAERFLVRIPSDDFDVAAYEKPGMQKPARQAEMAPLV
;
A
#
# COMPACT_ATOMS: atom_id res chain seq x y z
N MET A 1 -3.46 -13.69 36.06
CA MET A 1 -4.14 -13.48 34.77
C MET A 1 -3.09 -13.50 33.67
N THR A 2 -2.92 -14.65 33.04
CA THR A 2 -1.98 -14.90 31.95
C THR A 2 -2.30 -14.01 30.75
N ARG A 3 -1.30 -13.24 30.29
CA ARG A 3 -1.37 -12.47 29.04
C ARG A 3 -1.76 -13.44 27.93
N ARG A 4 -3.02 -13.40 27.46
CA ARG A 4 -3.42 -14.07 26.22
C ARG A 4 -2.41 -13.62 25.15
N ASN A 5 -1.64 -14.55 24.60
CA ASN A 5 -1.00 -14.34 23.31
C ASN A 5 -2.11 -13.83 22.39
N ARG A 6 -2.09 -12.52 22.05
CA ARG A 6 -3.00 -12.00 21.04
C ARG A 6 -2.58 -12.68 19.76
N GLU A 7 -3.36 -13.65 19.33
CA GLU A 7 -3.16 -14.34 18.06
C GLU A 7 -3.05 -13.28 16.96
N ILE A 8 -1.91 -13.26 16.29
CA ILE A 8 -1.59 -12.24 15.27
C ILE A 8 -2.09 -12.71 13.90
N ILE A 9 -2.14 -14.02 13.68
CA ILE A 9 -2.43 -14.66 12.41
C ILE A 9 -3.57 -15.65 12.59
N HIS A 10 -4.60 -15.54 11.76
CA HIS A 10 -5.65 -16.55 11.60
C HIS A 10 -5.30 -17.51 10.47
N ARG A 11 -5.54 -18.81 10.68
CA ARG A 11 -5.48 -19.82 9.60
C ARG A 11 -6.88 -20.00 9.03
N GLY A 12 -7.10 -19.47 7.83
CA GLY A 12 -8.29 -19.75 7.04
C GLY A 12 -8.21 -21.08 6.31
N ARG A 13 -9.19 -21.31 5.41
CA ARG A 13 -9.28 -22.54 4.60
C ARG A 13 -8.07 -22.70 3.69
N ASP A 14 -7.78 -23.94 3.31
CA ASP A 14 -6.78 -24.31 2.28
C ASP A 14 -5.39 -23.69 2.44
N GLY A 15 -4.98 -23.42 3.69
CA GLY A 15 -3.67 -22.85 4.03
C GLY A 15 -3.57 -21.33 3.93
N TRP A 16 -4.68 -20.62 3.74
CA TRP A 16 -4.71 -19.15 3.74
C TRP A 16 -4.41 -18.58 5.12
N LEU A 17 -3.46 -17.64 5.21
CA LEU A 17 -3.11 -16.97 6.46
C LEU A 17 -3.61 -15.54 6.46
N PHE A 18 -4.19 -15.04 7.55
CA PHE A 18 -4.71 -13.68 7.62
C PHE A 18 -4.12 -12.94 8.81
N LEU A 19 -3.67 -11.70 8.61
CA LEU A 19 -3.27 -10.83 9.72
C LEU A 19 -4.53 -10.35 10.47
N ILE A 20 -4.67 -10.74 11.73
CA ILE A 20 -5.83 -10.36 12.58
C ILE A 20 -5.43 -9.47 13.77
N GLY A 21 -4.15 -9.46 14.15
CA GLY A 21 -3.66 -8.80 15.36
C GLY A 21 -2.55 -7.78 15.10
N GLY A 22 -1.52 -7.82 15.95
CA GLY A 22 -0.35 -6.93 15.90
C GLY A 22 -0.61 -5.53 16.47
N THR A 23 0.35 -4.63 16.26
CA THR A 23 0.31 -3.23 16.76
C THR A 23 -0.84 -2.42 16.16
N ASN A 24 -1.35 -2.84 14.99
CA ASN A 24 -2.48 -2.21 14.32
C ASN A 24 -3.84 -2.80 14.73
N GLY A 25 -3.88 -3.86 15.55
CA GLY A 25 -5.12 -4.48 16.03
C GLY A 25 -6.15 -4.73 14.93
N VAL A 26 -5.74 -5.37 13.82
CA VAL A 26 -6.50 -5.41 12.55
C VAL A 26 -7.96 -5.78 12.74
N LEU A 27 -8.26 -6.89 13.43
CA LEU A 27 -9.62 -7.38 13.62
C LEU A 27 -10.50 -6.42 14.45
N LEU A 28 -9.90 -5.62 15.35
CA LEU A 28 -10.63 -4.64 16.15
C LEU A 28 -11.22 -3.51 15.30
N GLN A 29 -10.66 -3.28 14.10
CA GLN A 29 -11.12 -2.24 13.18
C GLN A 29 -12.44 -2.61 12.48
N TYR A 30 -12.79 -3.90 12.42
CA TYR A 30 -14.02 -4.44 11.82
C TYR A 30 -15.22 -4.39 12.77
N ARG A 31 -15.23 -3.43 13.70
CA ARG A 31 -16.29 -3.28 14.72
C ARG A 31 -16.97 -1.93 14.59
N ARG A 32 -18.24 -1.88 14.99
CA ARG A 32 -18.97 -0.62 15.17
C ARG A 32 -18.66 -0.08 16.56
N SER A 33 -18.14 1.14 16.60
CA SER A 33 -17.98 1.92 17.82
C SER A 33 -18.10 3.40 17.49
N LEU A 34 -18.54 4.20 18.48
CA LEU A 34 -18.62 5.66 18.32
C LEU A 34 -17.23 6.24 18.06
N ALA A 35 -16.21 5.76 18.77
CA ALA A 35 -14.81 6.13 18.56
C ALA A 35 -14.36 5.84 17.12
N GLY A 36 -14.60 4.64 16.61
CA GLY A 36 -14.25 4.27 15.23
C GLY A 36 -15.01 5.08 14.18
N TRP A 37 -16.26 5.47 14.45
CA TRP A 37 -17.01 6.35 13.55
C TRP A 37 -16.41 7.76 13.48
N TRP A 38 -16.06 8.36 14.62
CA TRP A 38 -15.36 9.65 14.68
C TRP A 38 -13.98 9.58 14.03
N HIS A 39 -13.26 8.49 14.25
CA HIS A 39 -11.95 8.25 13.65
C HIS A 39 -12.00 8.25 12.12
N LEU A 40 -12.92 7.49 11.53
CA LEU A 40 -13.15 7.53 10.08
C LEU A 40 -13.62 8.91 9.59
N ARG A 41 -14.24 9.75 10.45
CA ARG A 41 -14.64 11.12 10.05
C ARG A 41 -13.42 12.02 9.96
N ARG A 42 -12.48 11.86 10.89
CA ARG A 42 -11.22 12.59 10.87
C ARG A 42 -10.37 12.17 9.66
N TRP A 43 -10.35 10.88 9.31
CA TRP A 43 -9.74 10.41 8.06
C TRP A 43 -10.36 11.04 6.81
N ALA A 44 -11.68 11.03 6.68
CA ALA A 44 -12.35 11.66 5.55
C ALA A 44 -11.98 13.14 5.43
N ARG A 45 -11.99 13.89 6.54
CA ARG A 45 -11.57 15.30 6.57
C ARG A 45 -10.11 15.51 6.17
N LEU A 46 -9.21 14.63 6.60
CA LEU A 46 -7.80 14.69 6.19
C LEU A 46 -7.68 14.50 4.67
N ILE A 47 -8.38 13.51 4.11
CA ILE A 47 -8.34 13.22 2.67
C ILE A 47 -8.91 14.38 1.85
N GLU A 48 -10.05 14.95 2.28
CA GLU A 48 -10.64 16.15 1.69
C GLU A 48 -9.69 17.35 1.76
N ALA A 49 -9.03 17.57 2.90
CA ALA A 49 -8.06 18.65 3.07
C ALA A 49 -6.82 18.48 2.16
N ARG A 50 -6.30 17.25 2.04
CA ARG A 50 -5.20 16.92 1.12
C ARG A 50 -5.60 17.21 -0.32
N ALA A 51 -6.81 16.83 -0.73
CA ALA A 51 -7.31 17.11 -2.07
C ALA A 51 -7.48 18.60 -2.35
N ALA A 52 -8.06 19.36 -1.41
CA ALA A 52 -8.21 20.80 -1.52
C ALA A 52 -6.85 21.50 -1.65
N ARG A 53 -5.85 21.07 -0.86
CA ARG A 53 -4.48 21.61 -0.96
C ARG A 53 -3.82 21.28 -2.30
N ALA A 54 -3.90 20.04 -2.76
CA ALA A 54 -3.38 19.65 -4.07
C ALA A 54 -4.07 20.42 -5.21
N GLN A 55 -5.40 20.59 -5.14
CA GLN A 55 -6.16 21.37 -6.11
C GLN A 55 -5.71 22.85 -6.13
N ALA A 56 -5.44 23.46 -4.97
CA ALA A 56 -4.92 24.82 -4.89
C ALA A 56 -3.53 24.96 -5.52
N LEU A 57 -2.75 23.88 -5.59
CA LEU A 57 -1.46 23.81 -6.29
C LEU A 57 -1.59 23.41 -7.76
N GLY A 58 -2.81 23.19 -8.27
CA GLY A 58 -3.06 22.72 -9.64
C GLY A 58 -2.70 21.24 -9.88
N ILE A 59 -2.56 20.45 -8.80
CA ILE A 59 -2.13 19.05 -8.85
C ILE A 59 -3.36 18.12 -8.78
N ARG A 60 -3.41 17.11 -9.64
CA ARG A 60 -4.45 16.07 -9.57
C ARG A 60 -4.17 15.14 -8.39
N TYR A 61 -5.07 15.11 -7.41
CA TYR A 61 -4.93 14.24 -6.25
C TYR A 61 -5.69 12.94 -6.39
N ILE A 62 -5.02 11.82 -6.08
CA ILE A 62 -5.59 10.49 -6.02
C ILE A 62 -5.26 9.87 -4.66
N HIS A 63 -6.28 9.41 -3.95
CA HIS A 63 -6.16 8.74 -2.67
C HIS A 63 -6.76 7.36 -2.76
N THR A 64 -6.04 6.36 -2.24
CA THR A 64 -6.55 5.00 -2.16
C THR A 64 -6.12 4.32 -0.87
N ILE A 65 -6.96 3.39 -0.43
CA ILE A 65 -6.65 2.48 0.67
C ILE A 65 -6.60 1.07 0.09
N VAL A 66 -5.48 0.39 0.26
CA VAL A 66 -5.36 -1.02 -0.13
C VAL A 66 -6.10 -1.86 0.90
N PRO A 67 -7.16 -2.60 0.51
CA PRO A 67 -7.92 -3.38 1.47
C PRO A 67 -7.05 -4.46 2.11
N GLU A 68 -7.34 -4.79 3.35
CA GLU A 68 -6.79 -5.98 3.97
C GLU A 68 -7.33 -7.23 3.26
N LYS A 69 -6.56 -8.31 3.33
CA LYS A 69 -6.97 -9.61 2.79
C LYS A 69 -8.31 -10.10 3.38
N LEU A 70 -8.59 -9.74 4.63
CA LEU A 70 -9.86 -9.95 5.34
C LEU A 70 -11.07 -9.23 4.70
N SER A 71 -10.84 -8.10 4.02
CA SER A 71 -11.87 -7.33 3.32
C SER A 71 -12.19 -7.89 1.94
N VAL A 72 -11.29 -8.71 1.36
CA VAL A 72 -11.45 -9.28 0.01
C VAL A 72 -11.87 -10.75 0.07
N TYR A 73 -11.21 -11.54 0.91
CA TYR A 73 -11.34 -12.99 1.02
C TYR A 73 -12.01 -13.44 2.33
N ASP A 74 -13.12 -12.80 2.67
CA ASP A 74 -13.94 -13.13 3.85
C ASP A 74 -14.59 -14.53 3.77
N ASP A 75 -14.74 -15.06 2.57
CA ASP A 75 -15.21 -16.42 2.27
C ASP A 75 -14.22 -17.52 2.73
N ARG A 76 -12.96 -17.15 2.99
CA ARG A 76 -11.89 -18.07 3.44
C ARG A 76 -11.66 -18.05 4.94
N THR A 77 -12.42 -17.23 5.68
CA THR A 77 -12.31 -17.02 7.13
C THR A 77 -13.63 -17.27 7.86
N LEU A 78 -14.40 -18.26 7.41
CA LEU A 78 -15.75 -18.54 7.93
C LEU A 78 -15.78 -18.94 9.42
N ASP A 79 -14.65 -19.34 9.98
CA ASP A 79 -14.43 -19.69 11.38
C ASP A 79 -13.94 -18.50 12.24
N LEU A 80 -13.78 -17.32 11.65
CA LEU A 80 -13.34 -16.11 12.33
C LEU A 80 -14.54 -15.17 12.59
N ASP A 81 -14.74 -14.78 13.85
CA ASP A 81 -15.83 -13.89 14.26
C ASP A 81 -15.53 -12.41 13.94
N TYR A 82 -15.94 -11.97 12.74
CA TYR A 82 -15.95 -10.56 12.32
C TYR A 82 -16.95 -10.32 11.18
N ASP A 83 -17.25 -9.05 10.89
CA ASP A 83 -18.08 -8.67 9.75
C ASP A 83 -17.26 -7.88 8.72
N ALA A 84 -16.94 -8.50 7.58
CA ALA A 84 -16.20 -7.86 6.49
C ALA A 84 -16.89 -6.61 5.92
N ARG A 85 -18.22 -6.46 6.09
CA ARG A 85 -18.95 -5.23 5.72
C ARG A 85 -18.57 -4.03 6.60
N LEU A 86 -17.94 -4.28 7.74
CA LEU A 86 -17.41 -3.28 8.66
C LEU A 86 -15.95 -2.90 8.41
N SER A 87 -15.34 -3.42 7.33
CA SER A 87 -14.04 -2.98 6.80
C SER A 87 -13.91 -1.44 6.86
N PRO A 88 -12.89 -0.89 7.55
CA PRO A 88 -12.65 0.54 7.55
C PRO A 88 -12.41 1.09 6.13
N ALA A 89 -11.74 0.36 5.23
CA ALA A 89 -11.57 0.79 3.83
C ALA A 89 -12.93 0.93 3.12
N ARG A 90 -13.80 -0.09 3.22
CA ARG A 90 -15.15 -0.06 2.62
C ARG A 90 -16.05 1.02 3.23
N ARG A 91 -15.90 1.30 4.52
CA ARG A 91 -16.67 2.35 5.22
C ARG A 91 -16.18 3.74 4.82
N LEU A 92 -14.87 3.92 4.64
CA LEU A 92 -14.29 5.17 4.17
C LEU A 92 -14.67 5.43 2.71
N ALA A 93 -14.60 4.40 1.86
CA ALA A 93 -15.04 4.47 0.46
C ALA A 93 -16.50 4.93 0.32
N ARG A 94 -17.42 4.36 1.11
CA ARG A 94 -18.82 4.82 1.13
C ARG A 94 -19.00 6.25 1.60
N ARG A 95 -18.11 6.77 2.44
CA ARG A 95 -18.18 8.15 2.93
C ARG A 95 -17.62 9.15 1.91
N LEU A 96 -16.68 8.72 1.09
CA LEU A 96 -15.98 9.54 0.09
C LEU A 96 -16.43 9.21 -1.34
N ASP A 97 -17.58 8.57 -1.52
CA ASP A 97 -18.08 8.09 -2.82
C ASP A 97 -18.26 9.20 -3.87
N ARG A 98 -18.52 10.43 -3.42
CA ARG A 98 -18.67 11.63 -4.25
C ARG A 98 -17.36 12.38 -4.49
N MET A 99 -16.26 11.95 -3.89
CA MET A 99 -14.96 12.60 -4.04
C MET A 99 -14.24 12.05 -5.28
N SER A 100 -14.04 12.89 -6.30
CA SER A 100 -13.45 12.49 -7.59
C SER A 100 -12.03 11.91 -7.51
N GLY A 101 -11.28 12.22 -6.45
CA GLY A 101 -9.93 11.72 -6.22
C GLY A 101 -9.84 10.46 -5.34
N PHE A 102 -10.94 9.97 -4.74
CA PHE A 102 -10.90 8.78 -3.91
C PHE A 102 -11.17 7.52 -4.74
N VAL A 103 -10.27 6.54 -4.71
CA VAL A 103 -10.39 5.29 -5.48
C VAL A 103 -10.65 4.12 -4.53
N ASP A 104 -11.86 3.56 -4.60
CA ASP A 104 -12.23 2.33 -3.88
C ASP A 104 -11.63 1.10 -4.56
N LEU A 105 -10.73 0.42 -3.85
CA LEU A 105 -10.14 -0.85 -4.29
C LEU A 105 -10.87 -2.07 -3.74
N VAL A 106 -11.74 -1.93 -2.74
CA VAL A 106 -12.47 -3.07 -2.16
C VAL A 106 -13.42 -3.67 -3.19
N ALA A 107 -14.22 -2.84 -3.85
CA ALA A 107 -15.18 -3.29 -4.86
C ALA A 107 -14.53 -4.05 -6.04
N PRO A 108 -13.54 -3.50 -6.76
CA PRO A 108 -12.94 -4.21 -7.90
C PRO A 108 -12.18 -5.47 -7.48
N LEU A 109 -11.48 -5.46 -6.34
CA LEU A 109 -10.77 -6.65 -5.85
C LEU A 109 -11.75 -7.75 -5.45
N ARG A 110 -12.84 -7.42 -4.75
CA ARG A 110 -13.87 -8.41 -4.42
C ARG A 110 -14.55 -8.98 -5.67
N ALA A 111 -14.81 -8.15 -6.67
CA ALA A 111 -15.44 -8.60 -7.92
C ALA A 111 -14.53 -9.55 -8.72
N ALA A 112 -13.21 -9.38 -8.65
CA ALA A 112 -12.23 -10.20 -9.36
C ALA A 112 -11.68 -11.38 -8.54
N ARG A 113 -12.12 -11.55 -7.28
CA ARG A 113 -11.46 -12.43 -6.30
C ARG A 113 -11.50 -13.93 -6.65
N ASP A 114 -12.52 -14.32 -7.42
CA ASP A 114 -12.81 -15.68 -7.88
C ASP A 114 -12.24 -15.93 -9.30
N GLY A 115 -11.34 -15.08 -9.77
CA GLY A 115 -10.62 -15.26 -11.02
C GLY A 115 -9.66 -16.45 -11.00
N ALA A 116 -9.04 -16.72 -12.16
CA ALA A 116 -8.13 -17.87 -12.34
C ALA A 116 -6.92 -17.83 -11.39
N GLU A 117 -6.40 -16.64 -11.12
CA GLU A 117 -5.27 -16.41 -10.22
C GLU A 117 -5.73 -15.69 -8.94
N PRO A 118 -5.22 -16.06 -7.76
CA PRO A 118 -5.51 -15.33 -6.54
C PRO A 118 -5.00 -13.90 -6.59
N LEU A 119 -5.73 -12.96 -5.98
CA LEU A 119 -5.37 -11.55 -5.91
C LEU A 119 -4.46 -11.23 -4.71
N TYR A 120 -4.35 -12.15 -3.76
CA TYR A 120 -3.44 -12.06 -2.62
C TYR A 120 -2.67 -13.35 -2.50
N ARG A 121 -1.45 -13.25 -1.97
CA ARG A 121 -0.66 -14.44 -1.62
C ARG A 121 -1.31 -15.16 -0.45
N ARG A 122 -1.18 -16.48 -0.41
CA ARG A 122 -1.83 -17.32 0.59
C ARG A 122 -1.16 -17.17 1.95
N THR A 123 0.16 -17.22 2.02
CA THR A 123 0.95 -17.14 3.27
C THR A 123 1.63 -15.79 3.47
N ASP A 124 1.27 -14.78 2.67
CA ASP A 124 1.69 -13.38 2.82
C ASP A 124 0.49 -12.44 3.07
N SER A 125 0.72 -11.24 3.63
CA SER A 125 -0.29 -10.20 3.78
C SER A 125 -0.55 -9.40 2.51
N HIS A 126 0.38 -9.40 1.55
CA HIS A 126 0.32 -8.59 0.33
C HIS A 126 -0.47 -9.24 -0.81
N TRP A 127 -0.84 -8.39 -1.77
CA TRP A 127 -1.44 -8.84 -3.03
C TRP A 127 -0.45 -9.64 -3.89
N THR A 128 -0.97 -10.38 -4.85
CA THR A 128 -0.19 -10.88 -5.99
C THR A 128 -0.01 -9.78 -7.05
N TYR A 129 0.76 -10.04 -8.11
CA TYR A 129 0.81 -9.13 -9.26
C TYR A 129 -0.54 -9.00 -9.95
N GLU A 130 -1.37 -10.04 -9.93
CA GLU A 130 -2.73 -10.03 -10.47
C GLU A 130 -3.65 -9.11 -9.65
N GLY A 131 -3.59 -9.18 -8.32
CA GLY A 131 -4.28 -8.23 -7.44
C GLY A 131 -3.79 -6.80 -7.62
N CYS A 132 -2.47 -6.63 -7.71
CA CYS A 132 -1.84 -5.34 -7.98
C CYS A 132 -2.29 -4.75 -9.33
N LEU A 133 -2.40 -5.58 -10.38
CA LEU A 133 -2.87 -5.15 -11.70
C LEU A 133 -4.34 -4.70 -11.66
N VAL A 134 -5.21 -5.38 -10.92
CA VAL A 134 -6.61 -4.94 -10.71
C VAL A 134 -6.64 -3.57 -10.06
N ALA A 135 -5.83 -3.35 -9.02
CA ALA A 135 -5.72 -2.05 -8.36
C ALA A 135 -5.13 -0.97 -9.26
N CYS A 136 -4.03 -1.27 -9.96
CA CYS A 136 -3.38 -0.38 -10.90
C CYS A 136 -4.34 0.08 -12.00
N ARG A 137 -5.13 -0.82 -12.60
CA ARG A 137 -6.15 -0.46 -13.60
C ARG A 137 -7.20 0.50 -13.05
N ALA A 138 -7.61 0.35 -11.79
CA ALA A 138 -8.54 1.30 -11.16
C ALA A 138 -7.90 2.68 -10.94
N LEU A 139 -6.65 2.71 -10.49
CA LEU A 139 -5.88 3.93 -10.28
C LEU A 139 -5.60 4.67 -11.59
N LEU A 140 -5.15 3.97 -12.63
CA LEU A 140 -4.87 4.58 -13.94
C LEU A 140 -6.14 5.15 -14.59
N ARG A 141 -7.30 4.50 -14.44
CA ARG A 141 -8.58 5.10 -14.83
C ARG A 141 -8.84 6.41 -14.10
N ALA A 142 -8.57 6.46 -12.79
CA ALA A 142 -8.71 7.70 -12.00
C ALA A 142 -7.67 8.76 -12.38
N CYS A 143 -6.50 8.38 -12.91
CA CYS A 143 -5.53 9.30 -13.51
C CYS A 143 -5.96 9.81 -14.89
N GLY A 144 -6.82 9.08 -15.61
CA GLY A 144 -6.97 9.23 -17.05
C GLY A 144 -5.68 8.85 -17.79
N ALA A 145 -5.03 7.77 -17.36
CA ALA A 145 -3.81 7.22 -17.94
C ALA A 145 -4.07 5.80 -18.46
N VAL A 146 -3.23 5.34 -19.38
CA VAL A 146 -3.31 4.00 -19.96
C VAL A 146 -1.94 3.35 -19.81
N ALA A 147 -1.89 2.18 -19.19
CA ALA A 147 -0.64 1.41 -19.11
C ALA A 147 -0.20 0.93 -20.51
N PRO A 148 1.08 0.60 -20.70
CA PRO A 148 1.54 -0.10 -21.89
C PRO A 148 0.64 -1.30 -22.24
N PRO A 149 0.29 -1.49 -23.53
CA PRO A 149 -0.68 -2.51 -23.93
C PRO A 149 -0.22 -3.94 -23.58
N ASP A 150 1.09 -4.17 -23.52
CA ASP A 150 1.73 -5.45 -23.22
C ASP A 150 1.96 -5.67 -21.71
N ILE A 151 1.52 -4.76 -20.82
CA ILE A 151 1.84 -4.83 -19.40
C ILE A 151 1.28 -6.09 -18.71
N ALA A 152 0.16 -6.62 -19.22
CA ALA A 152 -0.46 -7.84 -18.72
C ALA A 152 0.20 -9.13 -19.24
N ASP A 153 0.98 -9.01 -20.31
CA ASP A 153 1.63 -10.10 -21.03
C ASP A 153 3.13 -10.20 -20.70
N ARG A 154 3.60 -9.39 -19.74
CA ARG A 154 5.00 -9.40 -19.30
C ARG A 154 5.38 -10.78 -18.76
N PRO A 155 6.64 -11.21 -18.94
CA PRO A 155 7.09 -12.54 -18.53
C PRO A 155 6.77 -12.83 -17.07
N ARG A 156 6.32 -14.06 -16.81
CA ARG A 156 5.96 -14.54 -15.47
C ARG A 156 6.90 -15.65 -15.07
N PHE A 157 7.27 -15.70 -13.79
CA PHE A 157 8.15 -16.73 -13.26
C PHE A 157 7.72 -17.13 -11.85
N PRO A 158 7.74 -18.45 -11.54
CA PRO A 158 7.45 -18.93 -10.20
C PRO A 158 8.60 -18.61 -9.25
N HIS A 159 8.27 -18.31 -8.00
CA HIS A 159 9.23 -18.15 -6.92
C HIS A 159 8.71 -18.84 -5.67
N ASP A 160 9.39 -19.91 -5.27
CA ASP A 160 9.10 -20.60 -4.01
C ASP A 160 9.81 -19.91 -2.84
N GLY A 161 9.02 -19.52 -1.84
CA GLY A 161 9.52 -18.69 -0.75
C GLY A 161 8.80 -18.91 0.56
N LEU A 162 9.40 -18.37 1.61
CA LEU A 162 8.75 -18.14 2.89
C LEU A 162 8.33 -16.67 2.95
N TRP A 163 7.07 -16.44 3.31
CA TRP A 163 6.43 -15.13 3.20
C TRP A 163 6.05 -14.54 4.56
N ASP A 164 5.64 -13.27 4.59
CA ASP A 164 5.62 -12.47 5.82
C ASP A 164 4.73 -13.00 6.96
N LEU A 165 3.63 -13.70 6.66
CA LEU A 165 2.77 -14.35 7.66
C LEU A 165 3.26 -15.77 7.93
N GLY A 166 3.70 -16.49 6.89
CA GLY A 166 4.29 -17.82 7.02
C GLY A 166 5.51 -17.83 7.95
N ASP A 167 6.40 -16.85 7.82
CA ASP A 167 7.63 -16.75 8.63
C ASP A 167 7.36 -16.57 10.14
N LYS A 168 6.18 -16.05 10.49
CA LYS A 168 5.77 -15.83 11.87
C LYS A 168 5.15 -17.07 12.53
N LEU A 169 4.95 -18.16 11.78
CA LEU A 169 4.36 -19.39 12.30
C LEU A 169 5.42 -20.45 12.59
N PRO A 170 5.22 -21.33 13.59
CA PRO A 170 6.19 -22.38 13.94
C PRO A 170 6.50 -23.36 12.81
N ASP A 171 5.50 -23.69 11.98
CA ASP A 171 5.59 -24.61 10.85
C ASP A 171 6.12 -23.94 9.56
N ARG A 172 6.30 -22.61 9.56
CA ARG A 172 6.90 -21.81 8.48
C ARG A 172 6.43 -22.23 7.07
N PRO A 173 5.11 -22.21 6.80
CA PRO A 173 4.57 -22.70 5.54
C PRO A 173 5.09 -21.87 4.35
N ARG A 174 5.64 -22.58 3.36
CA ARG A 174 6.12 -22.01 2.11
C ARG A 174 5.00 -21.93 1.07
N GLU A 175 5.16 -21.01 0.13
CA GLU A 175 4.26 -20.86 -1.02
C GLU A 175 5.09 -20.50 -2.26
N THR A 176 4.76 -21.13 -3.38
CA THR A 176 5.23 -20.69 -4.70
C THR A 176 4.31 -19.61 -5.22
N VAL A 177 4.83 -18.40 -5.39
CA VAL A 177 4.10 -17.25 -5.96
C VAL A 177 4.54 -17.02 -7.40
N VAL A 178 3.62 -16.52 -8.24
CA VAL A 178 3.96 -16.09 -9.59
C VAL A 178 4.35 -14.61 -9.56
N ASN A 179 5.60 -14.32 -9.88
CA ASN A 179 6.10 -12.96 -10.03
C ASN A 179 6.12 -12.55 -11.51
N TRP A 180 6.07 -11.24 -11.75
CA TRP A 180 6.05 -10.66 -13.08
C TRP A 180 7.30 -9.82 -13.30
N ALA A 181 7.92 -9.95 -14.47
CA ALA A 181 8.97 -9.05 -14.94
C ALA A 181 8.35 -7.81 -15.59
N VAL A 182 7.63 -7.00 -14.78
CA VAL A 182 6.92 -5.81 -15.27
C VAL A 182 7.90 -4.74 -15.72
N HIS A 183 8.89 -4.44 -14.87
CA HIS A 183 9.90 -3.43 -15.11
C HIS A 183 10.78 -3.79 -16.32
N ARG A 184 10.79 -2.93 -17.34
CA ARG A 184 11.53 -3.15 -18.60
C ARG A 184 12.01 -1.83 -19.19
N ASP A 185 11.08 -0.90 -19.41
CA ASP A 185 11.34 0.32 -20.17
C ASP A 185 11.79 1.45 -19.23
N ALA A 186 11.22 1.51 -18.02
CA ALA A 186 11.66 2.44 -17.00
C ALA A 186 13.02 2.04 -16.41
N SER A 187 13.75 3.01 -15.86
CA SER A 187 14.96 2.79 -15.08
C SER A 187 15.01 3.71 -13.87
N ARG A 188 15.69 3.28 -12.80
CA ARG A 188 15.85 4.08 -11.59
C ARG A 188 16.85 5.21 -11.87
N ALA A 189 16.35 6.44 -11.90
CA ALA A 189 17.13 7.65 -12.13
C ALA A 189 17.71 8.25 -10.84
N TYR A 190 17.10 7.94 -9.70
CA TYR A 190 17.56 8.38 -8.38
C TYR A 190 17.19 7.35 -7.30
N ALA A 191 18.07 7.22 -6.31
CA ALA A 191 17.81 6.59 -5.03
C ALA A 191 18.38 7.50 -3.93
N SER A 192 17.67 7.63 -2.82
CA SER A 192 18.19 8.44 -1.71
C SER A 192 19.40 7.78 -1.04
N PRO A 193 20.29 8.55 -0.36
CA PRO A 193 21.44 7.96 0.35
C PRO A 193 21.04 6.89 1.37
N LEU A 194 19.85 7.00 1.96
CA LEU A 194 19.27 5.95 2.79
C LEU A 194 19.02 4.65 2.02
N VAL A 195 18.44 4.72 0.82
CA VAL A 195 18.24 3.55 -0.05
C VAL A 195 19.58 2.96 -0.47
N GLU A 196 20.49 3.79 -0.97
CA GLU A 196 21.80 3.34 -1.45
C GLU A 196 22.62 2.67 -0.34
N SER A 197 22.61 3.21 0.89
CA SER A 197 23.30 2.59 2.03
C SER A 197 22.75 1.21 2.39
N TYR A 198 21.42 1.06 2.46
CA TYR A 198 20.81 -0.23 2.76
C TYR A 198 21.06 -1.25 1.64
N GLU A 199 21.06 -0.83 0.38
CA GLU A 199 21.40 -1.69 -0.75
C GLU A 199 22.87 -2.14 -0.72
N ALA A 200 23.80 -1.22 -0.45
CA ALA A 200 25.23 -1.52 -0.32
C ALA A 200 25.53 -2.49 0.84
N GLU A 201 24.75 -2.43 1.92
CA GLU A 201 24.85 -3.36 3.05
C GLU A 201 24.16 -4.71 2.79
N GLY A 202 23.47 -4.89 1.66
CA GLY A 202 22.67 -6.10 1.38
C GLY A 202 21.41 -6.21 2.26
N ARG A 203 20.93 -5.09 2.80
CA ARG A 203 19.84 -5.00 3.77
C ARG A 203 18.62 -4.25 3.25
N ALA A 204 18.49 -4.10 1.93
CA ALA A 204 17.37 -3.42 1.29
C ALA A 204 15.98 -3.89 1.77
N GLY A 205 15.82 -5.18 2.09
CA GLY A 205 14.57 -5.73 2.63
C GLY A 205 14.18 -5.24 4.03
N ASP A 206 15.13 -4.67 4.80
CA ASP A 206 14.85 -4.06 6.10
C ASP A 206 14.32 -2.62 5.96
N LEU A 207 14.48 -2.00 4.79
CA LEU A 207 14.18 -0.58 4.58
C LEU A 207 12.68 -0.35 4.35
N HIS A 208 12.12 0.62 5.08
CA HIS A 208 10.72 1.00 5.00
C HIS A 208 10.62 2.54 4.90
N VAL A 209 10.07 3.19 5.94
CA VAL A 209 9.82 4.64 5.98
C VAL A 209 11.08 5.45 5.66
N GLY A 210 10.95 6.43 4.77
CA GLY A 210 12.05 7.28 4.33
C GLY A 210 12.72 6.82 3.04
N ALA A 211 12.44 5.61 2.55
CA ALA A 211 12.89 5.20 1.22
C ALA A 211 12.31 6.16 0.17
N HIS A 212 13.18 6.72 -0.67
CA HIS A 212 12.81 7.66 -1.72
C HIS A 212 13.59 7.32 -2.98
N VAL A 213 12.88 7.12 -4.08
CA VAL A 213 13.43 6.78 -5.39
C VAL A 213 12.68 7.49 -6.50
N ILE A 214 13.34 7.69 -7.64
CA ILE A 214 12.72 8.23 -8.85
C ILE A 214 13.02 7.29 -10.01
N TYR A 215 11.97 6.91 -10.73
CA TYR A 215 12.04 6.17 -11.98
C TYR A 215 11.75 7.08 -13.16
N ARG A 216 12.49 6.89 -14.25
CA ARG A 216 12.24 7.54 -15.53
C ARG A 216 11.97 6.52 -16.61
N ASN A 217 10.97 6.78 -17.43
CA ASN A 217 10.62 5.97 -18.57
C ASN A 217 10.85 6.77 -19.86
N PRO A 218 11.91 6.46 -20.63
CA PRO A 218 12.21 7.14 -21.88
C PRO A 218 11.31 6.68 -23.04
N SER A 219 10.44 5.69 -22.84
CA SER A 219 9.52 5.21 -23.87
C SER A 219 8.66 6.36 -24.42
N PRO A 220 8.54 6.51 -25.75
CA PRO A 220 7.66 7.52 -26.34
C PRO A 220 6.17 7.24 -26.07
N GLN A 221 5.83 6.02 -25.61
CA GLN A 221 4.48 5.63 -25.23
C GLN A 221 4.17 5.94 -23.76
N ALA A 222 5.17 6.30 -22.94
CA ALA A 222 4.96 6.66 -21.56
C ALA A 222 4.11 7.93 -21.46
N ASP A 223 3.16 7.94 -20.52
CA ASP A 223 2.37 9.12 -20.20
C ASP A 223 3.32 10.26 -19.81
N PRO A 224 3.24 11.44 -20.44
CA PRO A 224 4.25 12.48 -20.29
C PRO A 224 4.30 13.11 -18.89
N ARG A 225 3.29 12.84 -18.05
CA ARG A 225 3.12 13.42 -16.73
C ARG A 225 4.11 12.86 -15.70
N THR A 226 4.41 13.67 -14.70
CA THR A 226 5.13 13.27 -13.48
C THR A 226 4.15 12.86 -12.39
N LEU A 227 4.36 11.68 -11.80
CA LEU A 227 3.59 11.16 -10.68
C LEU A 227 4.45 11.09 -9.41
N VAL A 228 3.95 11.61 -8.30
CA VAL A 228 4.52 11.40 -6.97
C VAL A 228 3.60 10.48 -6.16
N LEU A 229 4.12 9.35 -5.70
CA LEU A 229 3.43 8.38 -4.86
C LEU A 229 4.02 8.41 -3.44
N PHE A 230 3.19 8.71 -2.46
CA PHE A 230 3.44 8.36 -1.07
C PHE A 230 2.74 7.03 -0.77
N GLY A 231 3.49 5.99 -0.44
CA GLY A 231 2.97 4.63 -0.32
C GLY A 231 3.65 3.78 0.75
N ASP A 232 3.25 2.51 0.81
CA ASP A 232 3.88 1.51 1.67
C ASP A 232 4.39 0.29 0.87
N SER A 233 4.49 -0.87 1.53
CA SER A 233 4.99 -2.11 0.95
C SER A 233 4.14 -2.67 -0.19
N TYR A 234 2.88 -2.24 -0.36
CA TYR A 234 2.07 -2.61 -1.52
C TYR A 234 2.57 -1.96 -2.81
N ALA A 235 3.19 -0.78 -2.73
CA ALA A 235 3.89 -0.17 -3.86
C ALA A 235 5.37 -0.50 -3.91
N HIS A 236 6.05 -0.40 -2.76
CA HIS A 236 7.48 -0.71 -2.57
C HIS A 236 8.45 0.23 -3.32
N PHE A 237 9.66 0.47 -2.78
CA PHE A 237 10.65 1.35 -3.43
C PHE A 237 11.39 0.69 -4.59
N ALA A 238 11.72 -0.61 -4.49
CA ALA A 238 12.19 -1.40 -5.62
C ALA A 238 11.12 -1.44 -6.74
N PRO A 239 11.51 -1.67 -8.01
CA PRO A 239 10.59 -1.64 -9.15
C PRO A 239 9.78 -2.93 -9.25
N ILE A 240 9.02 -3.22 -8.20
CA ILE A 240 8.09 -4.34 -8.07
C ILE A 240 6.70 -3.81 -7.72
N MET A 241 5.68 -4.65 -7.77
CA MET A 241 4.31 -4.31 -7.37
C MET A 241 3.83 -2.97 -7.98
N LEU A 242 3.12 -2.11 -7.23
CA LEU A 242 2.48 -0.92 -7.81
C LEU A 242 3.51 0.05 -8.40
N THR A 243 4.69 0.19 -7.78
CA THR A 243 5.77 1.04 -8.30
C THR A 243 6.21 0.58 -9.68
N SER A 244 6.32 -0.73 -9.93
CA SER A 244 6.67 -1.24 -11.28
C SER A 244 5.65 -0.85 -12.35
N PHE A 245 4.36 -1.02 -12.07
CA PHE A 245 3.30 -0.69 -13.03
C PHE A 245 3.22 0.82 -13.29
N LEU A 246 3.38 1.64 -12.26
CA LEU A 246 3.35 3.10 -12.40
C LEU A 246 4.60 3.61 -13.11
N ALA A 247 5.79 3.09 -12.80
CA ALA A 247 7.04 3.45 -13.47
C ALA A 247 7.02 3.09 -14.96
N GLU A 248 6.46 1.94 -15.35
CA GLU A 248 6.28 1.58 -16.76
C GLU A 248 5.20 2.43 -17.46
N THR A 249 4.32 3.11 -16.72
CA THR A 249 3.22 3.90 -17.30
C THR A 249 3.58 5.38 -17.47
N PHE A 250 4.23 6.00 -16.47
CA PHE A 250 4.52 7.43 -16.45
C PHE A 250 5.97 7.72 -16.83
N ARG A 251 6.19 8.88 -17.46
CA ARG A 251 7.52 9.36 -17.86
C ARG A 251 8.45 9.55 -16.66
N GLU A 252 7.91 10.05 -15.57
CA GLU A 252 8.64 10.20 -14.31
C GLU A 252 7.73 9.80 -13.15
N MET A 253 8.23 8.90 -12.29
CA MET A 253 7.51 8.41 -11.13
C MET A 253 8.41 8.47 -9.91
N HIS A 254 7.96 9.20 -8.91
CA HIS A 254 8.62 9.32 -7.62
C HIS A 254 7.89 8.43 -6.62
N PHE A 255 8.63 7.62 -5.88
CA PHE A 255 8.09 6.87 -4.75
C PHE A 255 8.73 7.36 -3.47
N VAL A 256 7.89 7.65 -2.47
CA VAL A 256 8.30 7.96 -1.10
C VAL A 256 7.56 7.01 -0.15
N TRP A 257 8.31 6.21 0.61
CA TRP A 257 7.73 5.34 1.62
C TRP A 257 7.33 6.16 2.84
N SER A 258 6.04 6.49 2.96
CA SER A 258 5.53 7.26 4.09
C SER A 258 4.02 7.16 4.23
N SER A 259 3.54 7.21 5.47
CA SER A 259 2.11 7.38 5.78
C SER A 259 1.67 8.85 5.84
N SER A 260 2.62 9.78 5.72
CA SER A 260 2.42 11.23 5.72
C SER A 260 2.90 11.83 4.39
N ILE A 261 2.19 12.85 3.89
CA ILE A 261 2.61 13.59 2.71
C ILE A 261 3.64 14.65 3.12
N ASP A 262 4.81 14.66 2.46
CA ASP A 262 5.73 15.80 2.49
C ASP A 262 5.27 16.83 1.46
N TRP A 263 4.54 17.83 1.93
CA TRP A 263 4.07 18.90 1.06
C TRP A 263 5.18 19.81 0.55
N GLY A 264 6.28 19.97 1.29
CA GLY A 264 7.43 20.74 0.82
C GLY A 264 8.08 20.06 -0.38
N TYR A 265 8.16 18.73 -0.37
CA TYR A 265 8.59 17.94 -1.52
C TYR A 265 7.62 18.08 -2.70
N VAL A 266 6.31 17.97 -2.46
CA VAL A 266 5.28 18.16 -3.51
C VAL A 266 5.39 19.54 -4.15
N GLU A 267 5.59 20.61 -3.36
CA GLU A 267 5.71 21.98 -3.85
C GLU A 267 7.02 22.22 -4.63
N ARG A 268 8.09 21.49 -4.32
CA ARG A 268 9.36 21.50 -5.07
C ARG A 268 9.26 20.76 -6.40
N VAL A 269 8.67 19.56 -6.40
CA VAL A 269 8.55 18.71 -7.60
C VAL A 269 7.46 19.23 -8.54
N ARG A 270 6.35 19.75 -7.99
CA ARG A 270 5.13 20.15 -8.73
C ARG A 270 4.65 19.06 -9.70
N PRO A 271 4.34 17.84 -9.21
CA PRO A 271 3.89 16.76 -10.08
C PRO A 271 2.53 17.07 -10.70
N ASP A 272 2.24 16.49 -11.85
CA ASP A 272 0.88 16.52 -12.43
C ASP A 272 -0.11 15.71 -11.56
N ILE A 273 0.38 14.61 -10.96
CA ILE A 273 -0.41 13.69 -10.16
C ILE A 273 0.28 13.45 -8.82
N LEU A 274 -0.45 13.69 -7.73
CA LEU A 274 -0.10 13.26 -6.39
C LEU A 274 -0.98 12.07 -6.00
N MET A 275 -0.36 10.91 -5.81
CA MET A 275 -1.01 9.69 -5.38
C MET A 275 -0.64 9.36 -3.93
N PHE A 276 -1.63 8.97 -3.14
CA PHE A 276 -1.44 8.43 -1.80
C PHE A 276 -2.03 7.03 -1.73
N GLU A 277 -1.22 6.07 -1.34
CA GLU A 277 -1.57 4.66 -1.15
C GLU A 277 -1.23 4.26 0.29
N MET A 278 -2.12 3.52 0.94
CA MET A 278 -1.83 2.98 2.26
C MET A 278 -2.67 1.74 2.56
N ALA A 279 -2.07 0.73 3.19
CA ALA A 279 -2.78 -0.44 3.67
C ALA A 279 -3.88 -0.08 4.69
N GLU A 280 -5.02 -0.74 4.56
CA GLU A 280 -6.20 -0.56 5.41
C GLU A 280 -5.87 -0.69 6.91
N ARG A 281 -4.98 -1.61 7.30
CA ARG A 281 -4.54 -1.77 8.69
C ARG A 281 -3.94 -0.51 9.32
N PHE A 282 -3.38 0.42 8.54
CA PHE A 282 -2.78 1.65 9.05
C PHE A 282 -3.80 2.76 9.32
N LEU A 283 -5.07 2.55 8.96
CA LEU A 283 -6.15 3.49 9.30
C LEU A 283 -6.35 3.68 10.81
N VAL A 284 -5.70 2.91 11.69
CA VAL A 284 -5.71 3.15 13.15
C VAL A 284 -5.11 4.48 13.57
N ARG A 285 -4.23 5.08 12.76
CA ARG A 285 -3.52 6.31 13.09
C ARG A 285 -3.72 7.34 12.00
N ILE A 286 -4.07 8.56 12.39
CA ILE A 286 -4.23 9.68 11.45
C ILE A 286 -2.87 10.36 11.28
N PRO A 287 -2.35 10.45 10.04
CA PRO A 287 -1.11 11.16 9.76
C PRO A 287 -1.22 12.66 10.04
N SER A 288 -0.11 13.26 10.43
CA SER A 288 0.04 14.71 10.65
C SER A 288 0.47 15.48 9.40
N ASP A 289 0.98 14.81 8.36
CA ASP A 289 1.56 15.43 7.16
C ASP A 289 2.68 16.45 7.45
N ASP A 290 3.46 16.16 8.48
CA ASP A 290 4.67 16.88 8.91
C ASP A 290 5.96 16.12 8.52
N PHE A 291 5.86 15.22 7.54
CA PHE A 291 6.98 14.44 7.05
C PHE A 291 7.91 15.31 6.19
N ASP A 292 9.22 15.18 6.41
CA ASP A 292 10.25 15.84 5.61
C ASP A 292 11.18 14.77 5.06
N VAL A 293 11.06 14.46 3.76
CA VAL A 293 11.86 13.41 3.13
C VAL A 293 13.35 13.65 3.32
N ALA A 294 13.82 14.90 3.22
CA ALA A 294 15.24 15.25 3.31
C ALA A 294 15.83 15.00 4.71
N ALA A 295 15.01 15.07 5.76
CA ALA A 295 15.43 14.73 7.12
C ALA A 295 15.67 13.22 7.30
N TYR A 296 14.95 12.38 6.54
CA TYR A 296 15.08 10.92 6.59
C TYR A 296 16.17 10.37 5.66
N GLU A 297 16.62 11.14 4.68
CA GLU A 297 17.65 10.70 3.71
C GLU A 297 19.07 10.56 4.31
N LYS A 298 19.30 11.03 5.55
CA LYS A 298 20.63 11.00 6.19
C LYS A 298 20.92 9.63 6.83
N PRO A 299 22.01 8.93 6.44
CA PRO A 299 22.45 7.72 7.12
C PRO A 299 22.74 8.02 8.60
N GLY A 300 22.17 7.26 9.52
CA GLY A 300 22.45 7.39 10.96
C GLY A 300 21.33 7.97 11.83
N MET A 301 20.13 8.25 11.28
CA MET A 301 18.94 8.34 12.13
C MET A 301 18.73 6.99 12.81
N GLN A 302 19.00 6.94 14.12
CA GLN A 302 18.49 5.88 14.99
C GLN A 302 17.02 5.68 14.64
N LYS A 303 16.60 4.41 14.47
CA LYS A 303 15.18 4.04 14.34
C LYS A 303 14.40 5.02 15.22
N PRO A 304 13.46 5.84 14.68
CA PRO A 304 12.61 6.61 15.56
C PRO A 304 12.13 5.61 16.59
N ALA A 305 12.36 5.90 17.88
CA ALA A 305 11.94 5.04 18.98
C ALA A 305 10.55 4.56 18.57
N ARG A 306 10.30 3.23 18.55
CA ARG A 306 8.94 2.69 18.45
C ARG A 306 8.13 3.63 19.31
N GLN A 307 7.27 4.47 18.71
CA GLN A 307 6.65 5.53 19.49
C GLN A 307 6.03 4.84 20.68
N ALA A 308 6.53 5.24 21.85
CA ALA A 308 6.52 4.43 23.04
C ALA A 308 5.09 3.97 23.34
N GLU A 309 5.03 2.77 23.91
CA GLU A 309 3.91 2.24 24.68
C GLU A 309 2.87 3.31 25.04
N MET A 310 1.64 3.15 24.53
CA MET A 310 0.52 3.83 25.14
C MET A 310 -0.50 2.82 25.62
N ALA A 311 -0.86 3.06 26.88
CA ALA A 311 -1.89 2.43 27.66
C ALA A 311 -3.16 2.17 26.85
N PRO A 312 -3.89 1.08 27.16
CA PRO A 312 -5.15 0.79 26.51
C PRO A 312 -6.11 1.97 26.71
N LEU A 313 -6.65 2.47 25.59
CA LEU A 313 -7.92 3.17 25.61
C LEU A 313 -8.96 2.19 26.17
N VAL A 314 -9.51 2.55 27.33
CA VAL A 314 -10.65 1.89 27.99
C VAL A 314 -11.85 1.85 27.04
#